data_AF-A0A958T2K3-F1
#
_entry.id   AF-A0A958T2K3-F1
#
_cell.length_a   1.000
_cell.length_b   1.000
_cell.length_c   1.000
_cell.angle_alpha   90.00
_cell.angle_beta   90.00
_cell.angle_gamma   90.00
#
_symmetry.space_group_name_H-M   'P 1'
#
loop_
_entity.id
_entity.type
_entity.pdbx_description
1 polymer ?
#
loop_
_entity_poly.entity_id
_entity_poly.type
_entity_poly.pdbx_seq_one_letter_code
_entity_poly.pdbx_strand_id
1 'polypeptide(L)'
;MNAINHFIKNFSLVLILWANLLLAQVGIGTTTPDASSALEIESTNSGILIPRMTEAQRTSITTPATGLLVYQSNNSVGFWYYNGSIWTKISDSATATGEFISSGGIVHNTTNLAGDDFVFGDAVLSGNASRFFFDISKAAFRAGQPSGNEWDNANVGDYSTALGYSTAASGSGSFATGIYAVASGDYSIGLTGGNA
;
A
#
# COMPACT_ATOMS: atom_id res chain seq x y z
N MET A 1 -40.84 15.44 68.84
CA MET A 1 -39.62 15.35 67.99
C MET A 1 -39.67 14.25 66.90
N ASN A 2 -40.57 13.26 66.93
CA ASN A 2 -40.48 12.10 66.02
C ASN A 2 -41.06 12.30 64.60
N ALA A 3 -42.07 13.15 64.42
CA ALA A 3 -42.70 13.36 63.11
C ALA A 3 -41.81 14.15 62.13
N ILE A 4 -41.12 15.18 62.62
CA ILE A 4 -40.16 16.00 61.84
C ILE A 4 -38.98 15.14 61.37
N ASN A 5 -38.47 14.26 62.25
CA ASN A 5 -37.37 13.36 61.90
C ASN A 5 -37.76 12.30 60.86
N HIS A 6 -39.02 11.87 60.83
CA HIS A 6 -39.54 10.96 59.80
C HIS A 6 -39.70 11.66 58.44
N PHE A 7 -40.22 12.89 58.44
CA PHE A 7 -40.35 13.69 57.23
C PHE A 7 -38.99 13.98 56.59
N ILE A 8 -37.99 14.37 57.39
CA ILE A 8 -36.63 14.64 56.91
C ILE A 8 -36.00 13.36 56.35
N LYS A 9 -36.12 12.21 57.04
CA LYS A 9 -35.59 10.92 56.54
C LYS A 9 -36.24 10.50 55.22
N ASN A 10 -37.55 10.62 55.10
CA ASN A 10 -38.26 10.27 53.87
C ASN A 10 -37.92 11.23 52.72
N PHE A 11 -37.77 12.52 53.00
CA PHE A 11 -37.34 13.52 52.03
C PHE A 11 -35.90 13.27 51.55
N SER A 12 -34.98 12.93 52.46
CA SER A 12 -33.61 12.52 52.11
C SER A 12 -33.57 11.23 51.29
N LEU A 13 -34.44 10.26 51.58
CA LEU A 13 -34.53 9.01 50.81
C LEU A 13 -35.00 9.27 49.37
N VAL A 14 -36.02 10.13 49.19
CA VAL A 14 -36.50 10.55 47.86
C VAL A 14 -35.40 11.32 47.12
N LEU A 15 -34.68 12.22 47.78
CA LEU A 15 -33.57 12.97 47.16
C LEU A 15 -32.42 12.07 46.70
N ILE A 16 -32.08 11.02 47.46
CA ILE A 16 -31.04 10.03 47.10
C ILE A 16 -31.50 9.11 45.95
N LEU A 17 -32.78 8.74 45.90
CA LEU A 17 -33.34 8.01 44.75
C LEU A 17 -33.33 8.86 43.46
N TRP A 18 -33.44 10.18 43.57
CA TRP A 18 -33.31 11.11 42.43
C TRP A 18 -31.85 11.45 42.11
N ALA A 19 -30.90 11.32 43.05
CA ALA A 19 -29.48 11.63 42.83
C ALA A 19 -28.70 10.61 41.97
N ASN A 20 -29.32 9.48 41.57
CA ASN A 20 -28.77 8.60 40.53
C ASN A 20 -28.93 9.18 39.10
N LEU A 21 -29.23 10.47 39.00
CA LEU A 21 -29.25 11.21 37.74
C LEU A 21 -27.84 11.32 37.13
N LEU A 22 -27.63 10.48 36.10
CA LEU A 22 -27.03 10.83 34.80
C LEU A 22 -25.50 10.68 34.63
N LEU A 23 -24.97 9.45 34.74
CA LEU A 23 -23.99 9.01 33.74
C LEU A 23 -24.77 8.46 32.54
N ALA A 24 -25.37 9.36 31.75
CA ALA A 24 -26.14 8.95 30.58
C ALA A 24 -25.18 8.72 29.41
N GLN A 25 -25.01 7.45 29.03
CA GLN A 25 -24.45 7.09 27.74
C GLN A 25 -25.39 7.59 26.64
N VAL A 26 -24.84 8.08 25.54
CA VAL A 26 -25.67 8.50 24.42
C VAL A 26 -26.01 7.28 23.58
N GLY A 27 -27.24 6.80 23.66
CA GLY A 27 -27.79 5.82 22.73
C GLY A 27 -28.57 6.51 21.61
N ILE A 28 -28.29 6.16 20.35
CA ILE A 28 -29.10 6.55 19.20
C ILE A 28 -29.60 5.26 18.53
N GLY A 29 -30.91 5.03 18.55
CA GLY A 29 -31.50 3.81 18.01
C GLY A 29 -31.46 2.60 18.96
N THR A 30 -30.87 2.73 20.15
CA THR A 30 -30.88 1.74 21.24
C THR A 30 -31.28 2.38 22.57
N THR A 31 -32.01 1.64 23.41
CA THR A 31 -32.39 2.06 24.79
C THR A 31 -31.48 1.47 25.86
N THR A 32 -30.59 0.55 25.47
CA THR A 32 -29.63 -0.11 26.35
C THR A 32 -28.25 -0.07 25.72
N PRO A 33 -27.59 1.11 25.66
CA PRO A 33 -26.22 1.18 25.17
C PRO A 33 -25.29 0.27 25.97
N ASP A 34 -24.26 -0.25 25.33
CA ASP A 34 -23.25 -1.08 25.95
C ASP A 34 -22.56 -0.30 27.07
N ALA A 35 -22.37 -0.95 28.23
CA ALA A 35 -21.79 -0.35 29.43
C ALA A 35 -20.39 0.25 29.21
N SER A 36 -19.66 -0.21 28.17
CA SER A 36 -18.33 0.30 27.80
C SER A 36 -18.36 1.46 26.79
N SER A 37 -19.52 1.84 26.27
CA SER A 37 -19.67 2.90 25.27
C SER A 37 -20.00 4.26 25.90
N ALA A 38 -19.40 5.33 25.37
CA ALA A 38 -19.85 6.70 25.64
C ALA A 38 -20.96 7.14 24.65
N LEU A 39 -20.94 6.57 23.44
CA LEU A 39 -21.91 6.76 22.37
C LEU A 39 -22.09 5.42 21.65
N GLU A 40 -23.32 4.94 21.55
CA GLU A 40 -23.71 3.81 20.70
C GLU A 40 -24.78 4.23 19.71
N ILE A 41 -24.62 3.81 18.46
CA ILE A 41 -25.57 4.08 17.39
C ILE A 41 -25.95 2.76 16.75
N GLU A 42 -27.21 2.35 16.96
CA GLU A 42 -27.77 1.13 16.39
C GLU A 42 -28.74 1.49 15.25
N SER A 43 -28.44 1.02 14.05
CA SER A 43 -29.33 1.16 12.88
C SER A 43 -29.02 0.07 11.86
N THR A 44 -30.05 -0.44 11.18
CA THR A 44 -29.92 -1.42 10.09
C THR A 44 -30.00 -0.79 8.70
N ASN A 45 -30.32 0.52 8.61
CA ASN A 45 -30.59 1.19 7.34
C ASN A 45 -30.01 2.61 7.23
N SER A 46 -29.40 3.13 8.30
CA SER A 46 -28.83 4.48 8.37
C SER A 46 -27.44 4.43 8.97
N GLY A 47 -26.64 5.47 8.71
CA GLY A 47 -25.28 5.59 9.23
C GLY A 47 -25.04 6.97 9.84
N ILE A 48 -23.77 7.25 10.15
CA ILE A 48 -23.34 8.53 10.74
C ILE A 48 -22.82 9.43 9.63
N LEU A 49 -23.43 10.61 9.47
CA LEU A 49 -22.85 11.69 8.68
C LEU A 49 -21.89 12.51 9.54
N ILE A 50 -20.61 12.23 9.41
CA ILE A 50 -19.52 13.03 9.98
C ILE A 50 -19.51 14.44 9.34
N PRO A 51 -19.09 15.51 10.06
CA PRO A 51 -19.03 16.86 9.50
C PRO A 51 -18.39 16.93 8.12
N ARG A 52 -19.14 17.46 7.15
CA ARG A 52 -18.71 17.61 5.75
C ARG A 52 -18.26 19.04 5.50
N MET A 53 -17.10 19.21 4.88
CA MET A 53 -16.51 20.54 4.64
C MET A 53 -15.56 20.53 3.44
N THR A 54 -15.22 21.70 2.92
CA THR A 54 -14.17 21.85 1.91
C THR A 54 -12.78 21.74 2.52
N GLU A 55 -11.75 21.56 1.70
CA GLU A 55 -10.36 21.58 2.13
C GLU A 55 -10.01 22.86 2.91
N ALA A 56 -10.41 24.02 2.38
CA ALA A 56 -10.15 25.32 3.02
C ALA A 56 -10.81 25.42 4.41
N GLN A 57 -12.03 24.88 4.54
CA GLN A 57 -12.71 24.84 5.83
C GLN A 57 -12.00 23.90 6.81
N ARG A 58 -11.58 22.71 6.37
CA ARG A 58 -10.81 21.77 7.21
C ARG A 58 -9.49 22.36 7.69
N THR A 59 -8.73 23.00 6.80
CA THR A 59 -7.42 23.60 7.14
C THR A 59 -7.56 24.87 7.97
N SER A 60 -8.73 25.53 7.95
CA SER A 60 -9.05 26.67 8.82
C SER A 60 -9.40 26.32 10.26
N ILE A 61 -9.57 25.03 10.60
CA ILE A 61 -9.82 24.60 11.98
C ILE A 61 -8.57 24.92 12.82
N THR A 62 -8.70 25.87 13.74
CA THR A 62 -7.65 26.22 14.68
C THR A 62 -7.55 25.15 15.76
N THR A 63 -6.32 24.69 16.04
CA THR A 63 -6.03 23.69 17.09
C THR A 63 -6.92 22.43 17.03
N PRO A 64 -6.94 21.69 15.90
CA PRO A 64 -7.76 20.48 15.79
C PRO A 64 -7.33 19.43 16.83
N ALA A 65 -8.31 18.75 17.43
CA ALA A 65 -8.03 17.66 18.36
C ALA A 65 -7.43 16.45 17.63
N THR A 66 -6.51 15.73 18.27
CA THR A 66 -6.01 14.45 17.74
C THR A 66 -7.17 13.47 17.62
N GLY A 67 -7.33 12.85 16.45
CA GLY A 67 -8.45 11.97 16.13
C GLY A 67 -9.70 12.68 15.60
N LEU A 68 -9.70 14.01 15.44
CA LEU A 68 -10.84 14.74 14.86
C LEU A 68 -11.10 14.26 13.42
N LEU A 69 -12.24 13.62 13.21
CA LEU A 69 -12.67 13.06 11.93
C LEU A 69 -13.60 14.01 11.17
N VAL A 70 -13.34 14.21 9.89
CA VAL A 70 -14.17 15.01 8.97
C VAL A 70 -14.28 14.32 7.61
N TYR A 71 -15.29 14.70 6.83
CA TYR A 71 -15.37 14.34 5.41
C TYR A 71 -15.08 15.56 4.55
N GLN A 72 -14.03 15.50 3.73
CA GLN A 72 -13.69 16.56 2.77
C GLN A 72 -14.49 16.37 1.48
N SER A 73 -15.23 17.40 1.05
CA SER A 73 -16.15 17.34 -0.09
C SER A 73 -15.58 17.81 -1.43
N ASN A 74 -14.34 18.31 -1.48
CA ASN A 74 -13.68 18.76 -2.70
C ASN A 74 -12.18 18.41 -2.74
N ASN A 75 -11.51 18.69 -3.86
CA ASN A 75 -10.11 18.37 -4.10
C ASN A 75 -9.83 16.88 -3.86
N SER A 76 -9.09 16.53 -2.81
CA SER A 76 -8.93 15.15 -2.36
C SER A 76 -10.12 14.71 -1.47
N VAL A 77 -11.24 14.42 -2.12
CA VAL A 77 -12.49 13.98 -1.49
C VAL A 77 -12.26 12.70 -0.67
N GLY A 78 -12.87 12.62 0.52
CA GLY A 78 -12.85 11.44 1.37
C GLY A 78 -12.82 11.75 2.86
N PHE A 79 -12.61 10.71 3.68
CA PHE A 79 -12.46 10.86 5.13
C PHE A 79 -11.05 11.32 5.50
N TRP A 80 -10.97 12.30 6.40
CA TRP A 80 -9.73 12.86 6.91
C TRP A 80 -9.78 12.90 8.44
N TYR A 81 -8.68 12.57 9.10
CA TYR A 81 -8.52 12.78 10.53
C TYR A 81 -7.29 13.63 10.83
N TYR A 82 -7.30 14.36 11.95
CA TYR A 82 -6.11 15.04 12.42
C TYR A 82 -5.26 14.09 13.27
N ASN A 83 -4.01 13.83 12.88
CA ASN A 83 -3.14 12.86 13.57
C ASN A 83 -2.38 13.46 14.77
N GLY A 84 -2.69 14.70 15.15
CA GLY A 84 -1.98 15.46 16.19
C GLY A 84 -0.91 16.42 15.64
N SER A 85 -0.61 16.36 14.34
CA SER A 85 0.32 17.29 13.68
C SER A 85 -0.20 17.77 12.33
N ILE A 86 -0.68 16.86 11.49
CA ILE A 86 -1.22 17.13 10.16
C ILE A 86 -2.55 16.43 9.95
N TRP A 87 -3.31 16.93 8.99
CA TRP A 87 -4.47 16.21 8.49
C TRP A 87 -4.01 15.05 7.61
N THR A 88 -4.53 13.85 7.89
CA THR A 88 -4.22 12.62 7.17
C THR A 88 -5.51 12.04 6.59
N LYS A 89 -5.47 11.71 5.30
CA LYS A 89 -6.57 11.04 4.62
C LYS A 89 -6.62 9.58 5.04
N ILE A 90 -7.81 9.07 5.33
CA ILE A 90 -8.02 7.62 5.42
C ILE A 90 -8.09 7.12 3.98
N SER A 91 -7.03 6.45 3.53
CA SER A 91 -6.96 5.89 2.18
C SER A 91 -7.67 4.54 2.11
N ASP A 92 -8.47 4.36 1.07
CA ASP A 92 -9.04 3.07 0.71
C ASP A 92 -7.87 2.14 0.38
N SER A 93 -7.55 1.19 1.26
CA SER A 93 -6.45 0.23 1.05
C SER A 93 -6.83 -0.85 0.01
N ALA A 94 -7.59 -0.49 -1.03
CA ALA A 94 -8.15 -1.42 -2.02
C ALA A 94 -7.32 -1.56 -3.29
N THR A 95 -6.16 -0.93 -3.39
CA THR A 95 -5.24 -1.20 -4.49
C THR A 95 -3.82 -1.12 -3.97
N ALA A 96 -3.21 -2.27 -3.73
CA ALA A 96 -1.76 -2.37 -3.87
C ALA A 96 -1.46 -2.03 -5.33
N THR A 97 -1.28 -0.76 -5.66
CA THR A 97 -0.82 -0.28 -6.98
C THR A 97 0.69 -0.51 -7.13
N GLY A 98 1.17 -1.65 -6.64
CA GLY A 98 2.53 -2.09 -6.90
C GLY A 98 2.56 -2.76 -8.27
N GLU A 99 3.64 -2.55 -9.01
CA GLU A 99 3.88 -3.22 -10.30
C GLU A 99 3.66 -4.74 -10.17
N PHE A 100 4.06 -5.33 -9.03
CA PHE A 100 3.89 -6.74 -8.73
C PHE A 100 2.82 -7.01 -7.65
N ILE A 101 1.98 -8.02 -7.88
CA ILE A 101 1.09 -8.61 -6.88
C ILE A 101 1.46 -10.07 -6.60
N SER A 102 1.15 -10.55 -5.40
CA SER A 102 1.18 -11.97 -5.05
C SER A 102 -0.24 -12.50 -4.97
N SER A 103 -0.66 -13.32 -5.95
CA SER A 103 -1.97 -13.97 -5.98
C SER A 103 -1.79 -15.48 -6.15
N GLY A 104 -2.43 -16.29 -5.30
CA GLY A 104 -2.31 -17.75 -5.36
C GLY A 104 -0.88 -18.29 -5.18
N GLY A 105 0.01 -17.53 -4.52
CA GLY A 105 1.42 -17.88 -4.36
C GLY A 105 2.32 -17.52 -5.55
N ILE A 106 1.78 -16.80 -6.55
CA ILE A 106 2.51 -16.35 -7.75
C ILE A 106 2.71 -14.84 -7.69
N VAL A 107 3.96 -14.40 -7.75
CA VAL A 107 4.31 -12.97 -7.92
C VAL A 107 4.33 -12.64 -9.41
N HIS A 108 3.51 -11.67 -9.83
CA HIS A 108 3.41 -11.26 -11.24
C HIS A 108 3.06 -9.78 -11.39
N ASN A 109 3.40 -9.23 -12.56
CA ASN A 109 3.08 -7.87 -12.95
C ASN A 109 1.56 -7.66 -13.11
N THR A 110 1.02 -6.47 -12.81
CA THR A 110 -0.40 -6.14 -13.00
C THR A 110 -0.74 -5.03 -13.98
N THR A 111 0.23 -4.25 -14.44
CA THR A 111 0.00 -3.00 -15.16
C THR A 111 0.39 -3.05 -16.63
N ASN A 112 1.43 -3.81 -17.04
CA ASN A 112 1.78 -3.97 -18.45
C ASN A 112 2.56 -5.28 -18.75
N LEU A 113 1.80 -6.38 -18.83
CA LEU A 113 2.30 -7.75 -19.10
C LEU A 113 3.08 -7.93 -20.42
N ALA A 114 2.93 -7.02 -21.39
CA ALA A 114 3.54 -7.14 -22.72
C ALA A 114 4.74 -6.21 -22.95
N GLY A 115 4.96 -5.24 -22.07
CA GLY A 115 6.01 -4.23 -22.26
C GLY A 115 6.90 -3.99 -21.05
N ASP A 116 6.57 -4.56 -19.89
CA ASP A 116 7.38 -4.36 -18.70
C ASP A 116 8.47 -5.42 -18.59
N ASP A 117 9.71 -4.97 -18.69
CA ASP A 117 10.85 -5.83 -18.46
C ASP A 117 10.98 -6.22 -16.98
N PHE A 118 11.63 -7.34 -16.74
CA PHE A 118 11.81 -7.88 -15.40
C PHE A 118 13.29 -7.88 -15.02
N VAL A 119 13.68 -7.18 -13.96
CA VAL A 119 15.08 -7.11 -13.50
C VAL A 119 15.20 -7.35 -12.00
N PHE A 120 16.20 -8.15 -11.61
CA PHE A 120 16.67 -8.29 -10.23
C PHE A 120 18.15 -7.92 -10.13
N GLY A 121 18.49 -7.18 -9.10
CA GLY A 121 19.88 -6.78 -8.80
C GLY A 121 20.31 -5.44 -9.44
N ASP A 122 19.46 -4.83 -10.26
CA ASP A 122 19.70 -3.52 -10.88
C ASP A 122 18.37 -2.75 -11.02
N ALA A 123 18.45 -1.44 -11.23
CA ALA A 123 17.29 -0.57 -11.45
C ALA A 123 16.95 -0.37 -12.93
N VAL A 124 17.85 -0.76 -13.83
CA VAL A 124 17.76 -0.57 -15.28
C VAL A 124 18.27 -1.82 -16.01
N LEU A 125 17.90 -1.99 -17.28
CA LEU A 125 18.43 -3.07 -18.12
C LEU A 125 19.89 -2.84 -18.57
N SER A 126 20.30 -1.57 -18.66
CA SER A 126 21.65 -1.15 -19.02
C SER A 126 22.56 -1.01 -17.80
N GLY A 127 23.87 -1.09 -17.99
CA GLY A 127 24.86 -0.93 -16.91
C GLY A 127 25.69 -2.19 -16.65
N ASN A 128 26.56 -2.17 -15.64
CA ASN A 128 27.61 -3.17 -15.40
C ASN A 128 27.49 -3.93 -14.05
N ALA A 129 26.35 -3.85 -13.37
CA ALA A 129 26.10 -4.58 -12.13
C ALA A 129 25.70 -6.04 -12.40
N SER A 130 25.94 -6.91 -11.41
CA SER A 130 25.39 -8.26 -11.44
C SER A 130 23.86 -8.20 -11.44
N ARG A 131 23.23 -8.78 -12.45
CA ARG A 131 21.78 -8.79 -12.60
C ARG A 131 21.27 -10.05 -13.26
N PHE A 132 19.99 -10.29 -13.04
CA PHE A 132 19.16 -11.20 -13.80
C PHE A 132 18.07 -10.37 -14.46
N PHE A 133 17.84 -10.53 -15.75
CA PHE A 133 16.69 -9.89 -16.38
C PHE A 133 16.08 -10.66 -17.55
N PHE A 134 14.81 -10.38 -17.79
CA PHE A 134 14.09 -10.75 -18.99
C PHE A 134 13.57 -9.49 -19.68
N ASP A 135 14.05 -9.23 -20.90
CA ASP A 135 13.56 -8.17 -21.77
C ASP A 135 12.40 -8.73 -22.60
N ILE A 136 11.17 -8.33 -22.26
CA ILE A 136 9.96 -8.86 -22.89
C ILE A 136 9.89 -8.45 -24.35
N SER A 137 10.32 -7.22 -24.66
CA SER A 137 10.27 -6.68 -26.02
C SER A 137 11.12 -7.48 -27.01
N LYS A 138 12.14 -8.17 -26.50
CA LYS A 138 13.06 -9.03 -27.27
C LYS A 138 12.94 -10.51 -26.97
N ALA A 139 12.15 -10.91 -25.98
CA ALA A 139 12.19 -12.26 -25.41
C ALA A 139 13.61 -12.72 -25.05
N ALA A 140 14.43 -11.80 -24.55
CA ALA A 140 15.84 -12.04 -24.29
C ALA A 140 16.11 -12.25 -22.79
N PHE A 141 16.98 -13.22 -22.47
CA PHE A 141 17.29 -13.61 -21.10
C PHE A 141 18.75 -13.33 -20.77
N ARG A 142 19.01 -12.73 -19.59
CA ARG A 142 20.35 -12.44 -19.08
C ARG A 142 20.49 -12.84 -17.62
N ALA A 143 21.63 -13.42 -17.25
CA ALA A 143 21.97 -13.70 -15.85
C ALA A 143 23.48 -13.70 -15.61
N GLY A 144 23.95 -12.93 -14.64
CA GLY A 144 25.39 -12.75 -14.36
C GLY A 144 25.79 -11.27 -14.35
N GLN A 145 26.98 -10.94 -14.84
CA GLN A 145 27.54 -9.60 -14.73
C GLN A 145 28.16 -9.12 -16.05
N PRO A 146 27.62 -8.08 -16.68
CA PRO A 146 28.30 -7.38 -17.78
C PRO A 146 29.45 -6.51 -17.26
N SER A 147 30.47 -6.26 -18.07
CA SER A 147 31.59 -5.36 -17.74
C SER A 147 31.56 -4.03 -18.48
N GLY A 148 30.68 -3.91 -19.47
CA GLY A 148 30.50 -2.73 -20.28
C GLY A 148 29.05 -2.66 -20.76
N ASN A 149 28.88 -2.59 -22.08
CA ASN A 149 27.59 -2.41 -22.73
C ASN A 149 27.01 -3.71 -23.29
N GLU A 150 27.57 -4.88 -22.96
CA GLU A 150 27.21 -6.15 -23.60
C GLU A 150 25.70 -6.47 -23.46
N TRP A 151 25.07 -5.97 -22.40
CA TRP A 151 23.65 -6.15 -22.09
C TRP A 151 22.82 -4.87 -22.18
N ASP A 152 23.38 -3.79 -22.74
CA ASP A 152 22.57 -2.63 -23.12
C ASP A 152 21.63 -3.03 -24.25
N ASN A 153 20.45 -2.40 -24.32
CA ASN A 153 19.40 -2.79 -25.27
C ASN A 153 19.92 -2.94 -26.71
N ALA A 154 20.81 -2.06 -27.20
CA ALA A 154 21.37 -2.16 -28.55
C ALA A 154 22.20 -3.43 -28.82
N ASN A 155 22.71 -4.09 -27.79
CA ASN A 155 23.58 -5.27 -27.86
C ASN A 155 22.87 -6.57 -27.45
N VAL A 156 21.56 -6.49 -27.19
CA VAL A 156 20.70 -7.64 -26.90
C VAL A 156 20.00 -8.07 -28.18
N GLY A 157 20.28 -9.28 -28.67
CA GLY A 157 19.57 -9.86 -29.81
C GLY A 157 18.17 -10.32 -29.45
N ASP A 158 17.26 -10.35 -30.42
CA ASP A 158 15.93 -10.94 -30.23
C ASP A 158 16.06 -12.43 -29.93
N TYR A 159 15.24 -12.98 -29.03
CA TYR A 159 15.25 -14.37 -28.57
C TYR A 159 16.59 -14.86 -28.02
N SER A 160 17.50 -13.94 -27.68
CA SER A 160 18.87 -14.27 -27.30
C SER A 160 19.00 -14.60 -25.82
N THR A 161 20.02 -15.38 -25.48
CA THR A 161 20.35 -15.73 -24.09
C THR A 161 21.83 -15.47 -23.83
N ALA A 162 22.16 -14.74 -22.76
CA ALA A 162 23.54 -14.56 -22.32
C ALA A 162 23.71 -14.83 -20.82
N LEU A 163 24.66 -15.69 -20.45
CA LEU A 163 24.87 -16.15 -19.08
C LEU A 163 26.34 -16.09 -18.67
N GLY A 164 26.64 -15.44 -17.54
CA GLY A 164 27.98 -15.40 -16.96
C GLY A 164 28.58 -14.00 -16.93
N TYR A 165 29.90 -13.92 -17.10
CA TYR A 165 30.64 -12.66 -16.97
C TYR A 165 30.96 -12.08 -18.36
N SER A 166 30.54 -10.84 -18.60
CA SER A 166 30.83 -10.08 -19.83
C SER A 166 30.46 -10.83 -21.12
N THR A 167 29.37 -11.58 -21.10
CA THR A 167 28.90 -12.32 -22.28
C THR A 167 28.04 -11.43 -23.18
N ALA A 168 28.21 -11.51 -24.49
CA ALA A 168 27.41 -10.78 -25.47
C ALA A 168 26.67 -11.77 -26.39
N ALA A 169 25.34 -11.78 -26.34
CA ALA A 169 24.48 -12.50 -27.27
C ALA A 169 23.67 -11.46 -28.09
N SER A 170 24.28 -10.96 -29.16
CA SER A 170 23.73 -9.85 -29.95
C SER A 170 23.05 -10.28 -31.24
N GLY A 171 23.29 -11.50 -31.72
CA GLY A 171 22.55 -12.07 -32.85
C GLY A 171 21.14 -12.52 -32.47
N SER A 172 20.21 -12.55 -33.42
CA SER A 172 18.87 -13.08 -33.19
C SER A 172 18.94 -14.59 -32.88
N GLY A 173 18.27 -15.06 -31.83
CA GLY A 173 18.32 -16.45 -31.37
C GLY A 173 19.70 -16.92 -30.90
N SER A 174 20.63 -16.00 -30.64
CA SER A 174 21.99 -16.34 -30.21
C SER A 174 22.05 -16.77 -28.74
N PHE A 175 23.02 -17.65 -28.43
CA PHE A 175 23.28 -18.12 -27.07
C PHE A 175 24.75 -17.90 -26.72
N ALA A 176 25.03 -17.10 -25.69
CA ALA A 176 26.38 -16.90 -25.16
C ALA A 176 26.46 -17.34 -23.70
N THR A 177 27.44 -18.17 -23.33
CA THR A 177 27.68 -18.47 -21.91
C THR A 177 29.14 -18.61 -21.56
N GLY A 178 29.50 -18.20 -20.34
CA GLY A 178 30.85 -18.28 -19.80
C GLY A 178 31.43 -16.92 -19.41
N ILE A 179 32.73 -16.75 -19.68
CA ILE A 179 33.46 -15.51 -19.39
C ILE A 179 33.93 -14.90 -20.71
N TYR A 180 33.43 -13.72 -21.07
CA TYR A 180 33.70 -13.04 -22.35
C TYR A 180 33.19 -13.80 -23.60
N ALA A 181 32.18 -14.66 -23.46
CA ALA A 181 31.59 -15.34 -24.62
C ALA A 181 30.85 -14.35 -25.52
N VAL A 182 31.09 -14.43 -26.83
CA VAL A 182 30.42 -13.58 -27.83
C VAL A 182 29.72 -14.46 -28.86
N ALA A 183 28.42 -14.24 -29.03
CA ALA A 183 27.55 -14.85 -30.03
C ALA A 183 26.85 -13.72 -30.81
N SER A 184 27.51 -13.20 -31.84
CA SER A 184 27.03 -12.04 -32.60
C SER A 184 26.33 -12.39 -33.91
N GLY A 185 26.45 -13.63 -34.39
CA GLY A 185 25.70 -14.12 -35.54
C GLY A 185 24.29 -14.57 -35.15
N ASP A 186 23.35 -14.49 -36.07
CA ASP A 186 22.03 -15.08 -35.89
C ASP A 186 22.14 -16.59 -35.67
N TYR A 187 21.41 -17.11 -34.69
CA TYR A 187 21.42 -18.50 -34.24
C TYR A 187 22.81 -19.02 -33.83
N SER A 188 23.76 -18.12 -33.58
CA SER A 188 25.11 -18.50 -33.20
C SER A 188 25.21 -18.87 -31.72
N ILE A 189 26.21 -19.71 -31.42
CA ILE A 189 26.52 -20.16 -30.06
C ILE A 189 27.94 -19.70 -29.73
N GLY A 190 28.08 -18.91 -28.66
CA GLY A 190 29.33 -18.49 -28.08
C GLY A 190 29.55 -19.19 -26.75
N LEU A 191 30.61 -19.98 -26.64
CA LEU A 191 30.98 -20.68 -25.40
C LEU A 191 32.40 -20.28 -25.04
N THR A 192 32.62 -19.85 -23.81
CA THR A 192 33.98 -19.60 -23.30
C THR A 192 34.13 -20.12 -21.88
N GLY A 193 35.17 -20.90 -21.65
CA GLY A 193 35.45 -21.50 -20.34
C GLY A 193 36.72 -22.34 -20.42
N GLY A 194 37.72 -21.95 -19.65
CA GLY A 194 39.02 -22.58 -19.59
C GLY A 194 39.03 -23.81 -18.67
N ASN A 195 39.48 -24.92 -19.27
CA ASN A 195 39.89 -26.24 -18.76
C ASN A 195 38.95 -27.05 -17.84
N ALA A 196 38.82 -28.32 -18.27
CA ALA A 196 38.22 -29.46 -17.58
C ALA A 196 38.83 -29.74 -16.20
#